data_AF-A0A2V6L375-F1
#
_entry.id   AF-A0A2V6L375-F1
#
_cell.length_a   1.000
_cell.length_b   1.000
_cell.length_c   1.000
_cell.angle_alpha   90.00
_cell.angle_beta   90.00
_cell.angle_gamma   90.00
#
_symmetry.space_group_name_H-M   'P 1'
#
loop_
_entity.id
_entity.type
_entity.pdbx_description
1 polymer ?
#
loop_
_entity_poly.entity_id
_entity_poly.type
_entity_poly.pdbx_seq_one_letter_code
_entity_poly.pdbx_strand_id
1 'polypeptide(L)'
;DWLVHGTTGYDFANQVAQLLVDSSAETAITKTFHRLIGHSLPFGHLLYAKKLQVMKLSLANDVDVLGNMVDRLSEQNRWYRDFTLEALARAVRETIACFPVYRTYLAPGQPVSEEDRQIIERAVTAAKRRNPAIEESIFNFLRDVLVFRFPENLDVEARAAHTHFVLKFQQTTGPIMAKGLEDTVVYIYNRLAALNEVGGEPQQFGLSINAFHERNLDRQRNWPATLLATSTHDTKRSEDVRERIVAISEIPELWRRWLQRWRLTNRRWKRTINEVEAPDADEEYLLYQTLLGTWPIRDSGEPQSAATQEYIERIQAYMAKALHEAKINTSWIQPNEEWDATMRDFVAKILDPSPRNKFLPGFLPVAQEIARLGAINSLAQTLLKLTSPGVPDIYQGNEVWDYSLVDPDNRRPVDYKQRRDMLEALPTATIDELLRNWPDGRMKMFLTERLLQFRREHADLFYRGEYLPLRASGTLAECCVSFARELAGKWMIVIAPRLSSRVGFPPVAETWKDTSVGLPESLSLEHAHDLFTCREIRRDGRRVSVSDALSILPFAGITNL
;
A
#
# COMPACT_ATOMS: atom_id res chain seq x y z
N ASP A 1 4.11 19.78 16.84
CA ASP A 1 3.23 20.68 17.62
C ASP A 1 1.75 20.33 17.59
N TRP A 2 1.30 19.39 16.77
CA TRP A 2 -0.10 18.96 16.82
C TRP A 2 -0.36 18.14 18.09
N LEU A 3 -1.42 18.51 18.82
CA LEU A 3 -1.87 17.81 20.03
C LEU A 3 -2.66 16.55 19.64
N VAL A 4 -2.00 15.60 18.98
CA VAL A 4 -2.57 14.36 18.46
C VAL A 4 -1.68 13.17 18.81
N HIS A 5 -2.28 11.98 18.88
CA HIS A 5 -1.55 10.74 19.19
C HIS A 5 -0.86 10.12 17.97
N GLY A 6 -1.25 10.51 16.75
CA GLY A 6 -0.72 9.98 15.49
C GLY A 6 -1.74 10.01 14.36
N THR A 7 -1.54 9.16 13.36
CA THR A 7 -2.41 9.02 12.18
C THR A 7 -3.32 7.79 12.30
N THR A 8 -4.12 7.54 11.27
CA THR A 8 -4.92 6.31 11.12
C THR A 8 -4.12 5.12 10.57
N GLY A 9 -2.81 5.24 10.35
CA GLY A 9 -1.93 4.09 10.11
C GLY A 9 -1.71 3.67 8.66
N TYR A 10 -2.08 4.47 7.66
CA TYR A 10 -1.76 4.20 6.25
C TYR A 10 -0.25 4.15 5.99
N ASP A 11 0.56 4.88 6.76
CA ASP A 11 2.02 4.81 6.70
C ASP A 11 2.52 3.39 7.03
N PHE A 12 1.97 2.76 8.08
CA PHE A 12 2.30 1.37 8.42
C PHE A 12 1.80 0.40 7.35
N ALA A 13 0.57 0.57 6.84
CA ALA A 13 -0.01 -0.27 5.79
C ALA A 13 0.87 -0.35 4.53
N ASN A 14 1.51 0.75 4.15
CA ASN A 14 2.42 0.82 3.02
C ASN A 14 3.81 0.25 3.36
N GLN A 15 4.34 0.55 4.56
CA GLN A 15 5.64 0.04 4.99
C GLN A 15 5.68 -1.49 5.07
N VAL A 16 4.66 -2.11 5.66
CA VAL A 16 4.62 -3.57 5.83
C VAL A 16 4.41 -4.29 4.49
N ALA A 17 3.57 -3.77 3.60
CA ALA A 17 3.41 -4.34 2.26
C ALA A 17 4.72 -4.24 1.45
N GLN A 18 5.41 -3.08 1.49
CA GLN A 18 6.69 -2.90 0.81
C GLN A 18 7.81 -3.78 1.40
N LEU A 19 7.78 -4.06 2.71
CA LEU A 19 8.70 -4.99 3.36
C LEU A 19 8.52 -6.41 2.79
N LEU A 20 7.29 -6.83 2.52
CA LEU A 20 6.99 -8.19 2.04
C LEU A 20 7.24 -8.35 0.53
N VAL A 21 7.38 -7.25 -0.22
CA VAL A 21 7.81 -7.30 -1.64
C VAL A 21 9.26 -7.76 -1.79
N ASP A 22 9.50 -8.65 -2.75
CA ASP A 22 10.84 -8.99 -3.22
C ASP A 22 11.44 -7.84 -4.03
N SER A 23 12.16 -6.94 -3.35
CA SER A 23 12.78 -5.78 -4.00
C SER A 23 13.75 -6.14 -5.13
N SER A 24 14.33 -7.35 -5.13
CA SER A 24 15.21 -7.81 -6.21
C SER A 24 14.46 -8.02 -7.54
N ALA A 25 13.14 -8.19 -7.49
CA ALA A 25 12.30 -8.41 -8.66
C ALA A 25 11.89 -7.12 -9.40
N GLU A 26 12.24 -5.93 -8.87
CA GLU A 26 11.78 -4.64 -9.43
C GLU A 26 12.07 -4.53 -10.93
N THR A 27 13.30 -4.87 -11.34
CA THR A 27 13.71 -4.78 -12.75
C THR A 27 12.93 -5.76 -13.62
N ALA A 28 12.69 -6.98 -13.15
CA ALA A 28 12.00 -8.02 -13.91
C ALA A 28 10.51 -7.71 -14.08
N ILE A 29 9.85 -7.26 -13.01
CA ILE A 29 8.45 -6.85 -13.03
C ILE A 29 8.27 -5.58 -13.87
N THR A 30 9.11 -4.56 -13.69
CA THR A 30 9.05 -3.31 -14.49
C THR A 30 9.23 -3.59 -15.98
N LYS A 31 10.19 -4.44 -16.36
CA LYS A 31 10.38 -4.84 -17.77
C LYS A 31 9.18 -5.61 -18.32
N THR A 32 8.57 -6.48 -17.52
CA THR A 32 7.38 -7.24 -17.91
C THR A 32 6.20 -6.30 -18.14
N PHE A 33 5.97 -5.37 -17.21
CA PHE A 33 4.94 -4.34 -17.30
C PHE A 33 5.09 -3.46 -18.54
N HIS A 34 6.25 -2.81 -18.73
CA HIS A 34 6.50 -1.95 -19.89
C HIS A 34 6.40 -2.69 -21.22
N ARG A 35 6.88 -3.94 -21.29
CA ARG A 35 6.72 -4.76 -22.49
C ARG A 35 5.26 -5.05 -22.81
N LEU A 36 4.43 -5.23 -21.78
CA LEU A 36 3.03 -5.54 -21.98
C LEU A 36 2.25 -4.34 -22.54
N ILE A 37 2.43 -3.17 -21.93
CA ILE A 37 1.74 -1.93 -22.30
C ILE A 37 2.38 -1.27 -23.54
N GLY A 38 3.54 -1.77 -23.99
CA GLY A 38 4.22 -1.33 -25.21
C GLY A 38 5.01 -0.02 -25.09
N HIS A 39 5.11 0.57 -23.90
CA HIS A 39 5.83 1.83 -23.68
C HIS A 39 6.38 1.92 -22.24
N SER A 40 7.32 2.84 -22.01
CA SER A 40 7.77 3.21 -20.66
C SER A 40 6.83 4.25 -20.06
N LEU A 41 6.55 4.14 -18.76
CA LEU A 41 5.68 5.08 -18.07
C LEU A 41 6.42 5.71 -16.87
N PRO A 42 7.15 6.82 -17.05
CA PRO A 42 7.83 7.50 -15.95
C PRO A 42 6.81 8.04 -14.94
N PHE A 43 6.81 7.49 -13.72
CA PHE A 43 5.81 7.81 -12.69
C PHE A 43 5.67 9.31 -12.43
N GLY A 44 6.79 10.03 -12.26
CA GLY A 44 6.77 11.47 -12.01
C GLY A 44 6.22 12.30 -13.17
N HIS A 45 6.23 11.80 -14.41
CA HIS A 45 5.56 12.46 -15.55
C HIS A 45 4.07 12.18 -15.54
N LEU A 46 3.69 10.93 -15.26
CA LEU A 46 2.30 10.53 -15.13
C LEU A 46 1.60 11.32 -14.01
N LEU A 47 2.16 11.36 -12.80
CA LEU A 47 1.56 12.08 -11.67
C LEU A 47 1.40 13.57 -11.95
N TYR A 48 2.44 14.20 -12.49
CA TYR A 48 2.38 15.59 -12.91
C TYR A 48 1.25 15.85 -13.92
N ALA A 49 1.16 15.03 -14.96
CA ALA A 49 0.13 15.17 -15.99
C ALA A 49 -1.29 14.96 -15.43
N LYS A 50 -1.47 14.00 -14.51
CA LYS A 50 -2.78 13.73 -13.90
C LYS A 50 -3.21 14.77 -12.87
N LYS A 51 -2.28 15.38 -12.13
CA LYS A 51 -2.57 16.57 -11.32
C LYS A 51 -3.03 17.75 -12.18
N LEU A 52 -2.37 18.01 -13.31
CA LEU A 52 -2.81 19.02 -14.27
C LEU A 52 -4.21 18.71 -14.84
N GLN A 53 -4.48 17.45 -15.18
CA GLN A 53 -5.80 17.01 -15.66
C GLN A 53 -6.90 17.27 -14.61
N VAL A 54 -6.66 16.93 -13.35
CA VAL A 54 -7.60 17.19 -12.25
C VAL A 54 -7.87 18.68 -12.07
N MET A 55 -6.82 19.51 -12.10
CA MET A 55 -6.98 20.97 -12.03
C MET A 55 -7.71 21.54 -13.23
N LYS A 56 -7.68 20.89 -14.40
CA LYS A 56 -8.42 21.35 -15.58
C LYS A 56 -9.89 20.94 -15.56
N LEU A 57 -10.21 19.80 -14.97
CA LEU A 57 -11.55 19.20 -15.05
C LEU A 57 -12.36 19.36 -13.77
N SER A 58 -11.85 18.83 -12.65
CA SER A 58 -12.63 18.71 -11.40
C SER A 58 -12.41 19.86 -10.44
N LEU A 59 -11.25 20.53 -10.51
CA LEU A 59 -10.84 21.59 -9.57
C LEU A 59 -10.43 22.89 -10.30
N ALA A 60 -10.98 23.13 -11.49
CA ALA A 60 -10.71 24.34 -12.28
C ALA A 60 -11.01 25.61 -11.49
N ASN A 61 -12.22 25.71 -10.93
CA ASN A 61 -12.64 26.90 -10.18
C ASN A 61 -11.72 27.22 -8.98
N ASP A 62 -11.29 26.21 -8.21
CA ASP A 62 -10.39 26.43 -7.08
C ASP A 62 -9.03 27.00 -7.51
N VAL A 63 -8.52 26.56 -8.67
CA VAL A 63 -7.24 27.04 -9.18
C VAL A 63 -7.37 28.38 -9.89
N ASP A 64 -8.48 28.64 -10.57
CA ASP A 64 -8.79 29.95 -11.15
C ASP A 64 -8.91 31.02 -10.07
N VAL A 65 -9.52 30.69 -8.92
CA VAL A 65 -9.53 31.56 -7.73
C VAL A 65 -8.11 31.88 -7.28
N LEU A 66 -7.21 30.89 -7.19
CA LEU A 66 -5.81 31.13 -6.85
C LEU A 66 -5.09 32.02 -7.88
N GLY A 67 -5.36 31.83 -9.18
CA GLY A 67 -4.87 32.68 -10.25
C GLY A 67 -5.27 34.15 -10.06
N ASN A 68 -6.57 34.41 -9.86
CA ASN A 68 -7.10 35.75 -9.61
C ASN A 68 -6.62 36.36 -8.29
N MET A 69 -6.31 35.53 -7.28
CA MET A 69 -5.73 36.02 -6.03
C MET A 69 -4.30 36.50 -6.25
N VAL A 70 -3.44 35.69 -6.88
CA VAL A 70 -2.04 36.05 -7.09
C VAL A 70 -1.87 37.21 -8.09
N ASP A 71 -2.77 37.33 -9.05
CA ASP A 71 -2.86 38.46 -9.99
C ASP A 71 -3.06 39.79 -9.26
N ARG A 72 -4.08 39.87 -8.38
CA ARG A 72 -4.31 41.04 -7.53
C ARG A 72 -3.12 41.37 -6.61
N LEU A 73 -2.37 40.36 -6.15
CA LEU A 73 -1.14 40.61 -5.38
C LEU A 73 -0.03 41.19 -6.25
N SER A 74 0.07 40.76 -7.51
CA SER A 74 1.08 41.27 -8.44
C SER A 74 0.84 42.74 -8.83
N GLU A 75 -0.42 43.15 -9.00
CA GLU A 75 -0.82 44.52 -9.34
C GLU A 75 -0.39 45.56 -8.28
N GLN A 76 -0.27 45.14 -7.03
CA GLN A 76 0.15 46.00 -5.91
C GLN A 76 1.65 46.30 -5.90
N ASN A 77 2.44 45.65 -6.76
CA ASN A 77 3.89 45.80 -6.79
C ASN A 77 4.40 46.14 -8.20
N ARG A 78 5.07 47.28 -8.34
CA ARG A 78 5.63 47.77 -9.61
C ARG A 78 6.56 46.80 -10.33
N TRP A 79 7.21 45.87 -9.61
CA TRP A 79 8.14 44.90 -10.18
C TRP A 79 7.43 43.70 -10.83
N TYR A 80 6.16 43.45 -10.48
CA TYR A 80 5.41 42.26 -10.85
C TYR A 80 4.08 42.56 -11.56
N ARG A 81 3.62 43.82 -11.56
CA ARG A 81 2.34 44.24 -12.15
C ARG A 81 2.19 44.00 -13.65
N ASP A 82 3.29 43.77 -14.38
CA ASP A 82 3.27 43.54 -15.82
C ASP A 82 3.08 42.03 -16.15
N PHE A 83 3.02 41.17 -15.13
CA PHE A 83 2.66 39.76 -15.31
C PHE A 83 1.19 39.65 -15.71
N THR A 84 0.91 38.76 -16.66
CA THR A 84 -0.47 38.51 -17.10
C THR A 84 -1.14 37.47 -16.19
N LEU A 85 -2.45 37.62 -16.00
CA LEU A 85 -3.28 36.65 -15.27
C LEU A 85 -3.06 35.21 -15.76
N GLU A 86 -3.00 34.97 -17.07
CA GLU A 86 -2.78 33.61 -17.61
C GLU A 86 -1.41 33.06 -17.21
N ALA A 87 -0.36 33.88 -17.24
CA ALA A 87 0.98 33.44 -16.88
C ALA A 87 1.08 33.11 -15.38
N LEU A 88 0.42 33.92 -14.53
CA LEU A 88 0.33 33.68 -13.09
C LEU A 88 -0.50 32.44 -12.75
N ALA A 89 -1.69 32.32 -13.32
CA ALA A 89 -2.56 31.15 -13.15
C ALA A 89 -1.87 29.86 -13.67
N ARG A 90 -1.09 29.96 -14.75
CA ARG A 90 -0.25 28.85 -15.21
C ARG A 90 0.86 28.53 -14.21
N ALA A 91 1.60 29.50 -13.69
CA ALA A 91 2.65 29.27 -12.70
C ALA A 91 2.12 28.60 -11.41
N VAL A 92 0.92 28.98 -10.96
CA VAL A 92 0.21 28.34 -9.84
C VAL A 92 -0.08 26.87 -10.17
N ARG A 93 -0.75 26.59 -11.30
CA ARG A 93 -1.05 25.22 -11.76
C ARG A 93 0.21 24.36 -11.82
N GLU A 94 1.26 24.87 -12.44
CA GLU A 94 2.53 24.16 -12.62
C GLU A 94 3.23 23.85 -11.30
N THR A 95 3.19 24.79 -10.36
CA THR A 95 3.76 24.61 -9.02
C THR A 95 2.98 23.57 -8.21
N ILE A 96 1.65 23.60 -8.25
CA ILE A 96 0.80 22.60 -7.58
C ILE A 96 1.02 21.21 -8.19
N ALA A 97 1.12 21.10 -9.51
CA ALA A 97 1.40 19.82 -10.19
C ALA A 97 2.75 19.21 -9.77
N CYS A 98 3.71 20.05 -9.37
CA CYS A 98 5.04 19.64 -8.90
C CYS A 98 5.14 19.44 -7.38
N PHE A 99 4.05 19.69 -6.63
CA PHE A 99 4.07 19.56 -5.17
C PHE A 99 4.23 18.09 -4.74
N PRO A 100 5.25 17.74 -3.92
CA PRO A 100 5.55 16.33 -3.60
C PRO A 100 4.71 15.75 -2.45
N VAL A 101 4.09 16.61 -1.63
CA VAL A 101 3.26 16.23 -0.48
C VAL A 101 1.82 16.70 -0.66
N TYR A 102 0.91 16.26 0.21
CA TYR A 102 -0.48 16.73 0.21
C TYR A 102 -0.56 18.24 0.40
N ARG A 103 0.19 18.79 1.37
CA ARG A 103 0.25 20.22 1.68
C ARG A 103 1.39 20.54 2.63
N THR A 104 1.76 21.81 2.68
CA THR A 104 2.58 22.42 3.74
C THR A 104 1.71 22.98 4.87
N TYR A 105 2.35 23.41 5.96
CA TYR A 105 1.68 23.92 7.17
C TYR A 105 2.23 25.26 7.68
N LEU A 106 2.40 26.23 6.78
CA LEU A 106 2.70 27.61 7.15
C LEU A 106 1.51 28.25 7.88
N ALA A 107 1.83 28.95 8.98
CA ALA A 107 0.87 29.65 9.82
C ALA A 107 1.22 31.15 9.90
N PRO A 108 0.21 32.05 9.90
CA PRO A 108 0.44 33.49 10.02
C PRO A 108 1.18 33.83 11.33
N GLY A 109 2.18 34.70 11.26
CA GLY A 109 2.93 35.16 12.44
C GLY A 109 3.93 34.14 13.01
N GLN A 110 4.10 32.98 12.37
CA GLN A 110 5.10 31.97 12.74
C GLN A 110 6.22 31.89 11.69
N PRO A 111 7.45 31.54 12.10
CA PRO A 111 8.53 31.31 11.15
C PRO A 111 8.18 30.12 10.25
N VAL A 112 8.54 30.22 8.97
CA VAL A 112 8.39 29.11 8.02
C VAL A 112 9.37 28.01 8.43
N SER A 113 8.86 26.78 8.58
CA SER A 113 9.70 25.63 8.88
C SER A 113 10.67 25.34 7.73
N GLU A 114 11.86 24.84 8.07
CA GLU A 114 12.86 24.49 7.06
C GLU A 114 12.35 23.38 6.11
N GLU A 115 11.54 22.46 6.62
CA GLU A 115 10.91 21.39 5.83
C GLU A 115 9.93 21.95 4.79
N ASP A 116 8.96 22.78 5.21
CA ASP A 116 7.98 23.38 4.30
C ASP A 116 8.68 24.27 3.26
N ARG A 117 9.69 25.04 3.68
CA ARG A 117 10.50 25.87 2.78
C ARG A 117 11.15 25.02 1.70
N GLN A 118 11.80 23.92 2.06
CA GLN A 118 12.42 23.01 1.10
C GLN A 118 11.40 22.36 0.16
N ILE A 119 10.22 21.98 0.66
CA ILE A 119 9.14 21.42 -0.16
C ILE A 119 8.70 22.43 -1.23
N ILE A 120 8.43 23.68 -0.83
CA ILE A 120 8.01 24.75 -1.73
C ILE A 120 9.10 25.05 -2.76
N GLU A 121 10.35 25.22 -2.33
CA GLU A 121 11.47 25.51 -3.23
C GLU A 121 11.71 24.39 -4.25
N ARG A 122 11.62 23.12 -3.84
CA ARG A 122 11.72 21.97 -4.75
C ARG A 122 10.57 21.98 -5.77
N ALA A 123 9.33 22.23 -5.33
CA ALA A 123 8.17 22.27 -6.22
C ALA A 123 8.28 23.40 -7.25
N VAL A 124 8.66 24.61 -6.83
CA VAL A 124 8.87 25.74 -7.74
C VAL A 124 10.02 25.49 -8.71
N THR A 125 11.14 24.93 -8.24
CA THR A 125 12.29 24.60 -9.10
C THR A 125 11.91 23.56 -10.16
N ALA A 126 11.15 22.53 -9.77
CA ALA A 126 10.62 21.54 -10.71
C ALA A 126 9.64 22.16 -11.72
N ALA A 127 8.77 23.07 -11.28
CA ALA A 127 7.83 23.78 -12.15
C ALA A 127 8.55 24.65 -13.19
N LYS A 128 9.58 25.41 -12.78
CA LYS A 128 10.44 26.17 -13.70
C LYS A 128 11.09 25.27 -14.76
N ARG A 129 11.73 24.18 -14.32
CA ARG A 129 12.42 23.25 -15.22
C ARG A 129 11.47 22.64 -16.26
N ARG A 130 10.21 22.38 -15.89
CA ARG A 130 9.20 21.82 -16.80
C ARG A 130 8.62 22.86 -17.76
N ASN A 131 8.75 24.15 -17.47
CA ASN A 131 8.11 25.24 -18.22
C ASN A 131 9.13 26.32 -18.65
N PRO A 132 10.10 26.00 -19.53
CA PRO A 132 11.15 26.94 -19.94
C PRO A 132 10.64 28.13 -20.78
N ALA A 133 9.40 28.06 -21.29
CA ALA A 133 8.76 29.14 -22.04
C ALA A 133 8.07 30.19 -21.16
N ILE A 134 7.96 29.93 -19.85
CA ILE A 134 7.40 30.88 -18.89
C ILE A 134 8.56 31.63 -18.23
N GLU A 135 8.40 32.94 -18.10
CA GLU A 135 9.42 33.82 -17.52
C GLU A 135 9.71 33.45 -16.05
N GLU A 136 10.98 33.30 -15.71
CA GLU A 136 11.38 32.72 -14.41
C GLU A 136 10.99 33.59 -13.21
N SER A 137 10.90 34.91 -13.39
CA SER A 137 10.59 35.83 -12.30
C SER A 137 9.16 35.65 -11.77
N ILE A 138 8.22 35.17 -12.60
CA ILE A 138 6.86 34.77 -12.16
C ILE A 138 6.92 33.66 -11.10
N PHE A 139 7.74 32.63 -11.32
CA PHE A 139 7.92 31.56 -10.36
C PHE A 139 8.70 32.00 -9.12
N ASN A 140 9.66 32.93 -9.27
CA ASN A 140 10.35 33.53 -8.12
C ASN A 140 9.39 34.34 -7.24
N PHE A 141 8.53 35.13 -7.86
CA PHE A 141 7.48 35.87 -7.17
C PHE A 141 6.55 34.92 -6.41
N LEU A 142 6.04 33.89 -7.08
CA LEU A 142 5.19 32.89 -6.43
C LEU A 142 5.90 32.19 -5.26
N ARG A 143 7.17 31.80 -5.42
CA ARG A 143 7.98 31.25 -4.32
C ARG A 143 8.02 32.20 -3.14
N ASP A 144 8.37 33.46 -3.38
CA ASP A 144 8.55 34.46 -2.32
C ASP A 144 7.24 34.69 -1.55
N VAL A 145 6.10 34.73 -2.25
CA VAL A 145 4.77 34.76 -1.62
C VAL A 145 4.53 33.49 -0.78
N LEU A 146 4.79 32.30 -1.33
CA LEU A 146 4.55 31.02 -0.67
C LEU A 146 5.42 30.78 0.58
N VAL A 147 6.56 31.46 0.72
CA VAL A 147 7.43 31.39 1.91
C VAL A 147 7.33 32.62 2.81
N PHE A 148 6.24 33.40 2.69
CA PHE A 148 6.02 34.64 3.46
C PHE A 148 7.15 35.69 3.35
N ARG A 149 7.88 35.70 2.24
CA ARG A 149 8.85 36.74 1.93
C ARG A 149 8.12 37.92 1.28
N PHE A 150 7.53 38.75 2.12
CA PHE A 150 6.78 39.93 1.69
C PHE A 150 7.70 41.12 1.39
N PRO A 151 7.28 42.05 0.50
CA PRO A 151 7.87 43.39 0.45
C PRO A 151 7.81 44.09 1.82
N GLU A 152 8.86 44.81 2.18
CA GLU A 152 9.00 45.44 3.51
C GLU A 152 7.85 46.43 3.82
N ASN A 153 7.36 47.14 2.80
CA ASN A 153 6.41 48.24 2.91
C ASN A 153 4.92 47.87 2.70
N LEU A 154 4.53 46.61 2.84
CA LEU A 154 3.10 46.25 2.75
C LEU A 154 2.30 46.81 3.94
N ASP A 155 1.10 47.32 3.68
CA ASP A 155 0.16 47.64 4.75
C ASP A 155 -0.44 46.35 5.36
N VAL A 156 -1.29 46.51 6.38
CA VAL A 156 -1.90 45.39 7.11
C VAL A 156 -2.83 44.58 6.20
N GLU A 157 -3.58 45.25 5.31
CA GLU A 157 -4.54 44.60 4.42
C GLU A 157 -3.84 43.77 3.34
N ALA A 158 -2.79 44.31 2.73
CA ALA A 158 -1.97 43.63 1.74
C ALA A 158 -1.25 42.41 2.35
N ARG A 159 -0.70 42.52 3.56
CA ARG A 159 -0.12 41.35 4.27
C ARG A 159 -1.17 40.28 4.51
N ALA A 160 -2.38 40.66 4.96
CA ALA A 160 -3.47 39.73 5.15
C ALA A 160 -3.88 39.03 3.84
N ALA A 161 -3.90 39.75 2.71
CA ALA A 161 -4.19 39.17 1.39
C ALA A 161 -3.13 38.15 0.95
N HIS A 162 -1.84 38.45 1.13
CA HIS A 162 -0.77 37.49 0.85
C HIS A 162 -0.88 36.24 1.72
N THR A 163 -1.10 36.41 3.02
CA THR A 163 -1.31 35.30 3.95
C THR A 163 -2.52 34.45 3.53
N HIS A 164 -3.63 35.09 3.16
CA HIS A 164 -4.82 34.39 2.72
C HIS A 164 -4.57 33.54 1.46
N PHE A 165 -3.80 34.05 0.50
CA PHE A 165 -3.38 33.27 -0.67
C PHE A 165 -2.61 32.00 -0.30
N VAL A 166 -1.61 32.11 0.58
CA VAL A 166 -0.83 30.94 1.01
C VAL A 166 -1.72 29.91 1.71
N LEU A 167 -2.62 30.34 2.59
CA LEU A 167 -3.54 29.44 3.27
C LEU A 167 -4.49 28.73 2.29
N LYS A 168 -5.04 29.45 1.31
CA LYS A 168 -5.89 28.86 0.26
C LYS A 168 -5.09 27.90 -0.62
N PHE A 169 -3.85 28.24 -0.97
CA PHE A 169 -2.95 27.34 -1.71
C PHE A 169 -2.76 26.01 -0.96
N GLN A 170 -2.46 26.05 0.35
CA GLN A 170 -2.31 24.85 1.19
C GLN A 170 -3.59 24.02 1.30
N GLN A 171 -4.76 24.65 1.22
CA GLN A 171 -6.05 23.96 1.19
C GLN A 171 -6.31 23.27 -0.16
N THR A 172 -5.80 23.82 -1.25
CA THR A 172 -6.05 23.33 -2.62
C THR A 172 -5.12 22.19 -3.03
N THR A 173 -3.87 22.14 -2.56
CA THR A 173 -2.91 21.08 -2.95
C THR A 173 -3.34 19.68 -2.54
N GLY A 174 -4.00 19.54 -1.38
CA GLY A 174 -4.40 18.24 -0.81
C GLY A 174 -5.41 17.49 -1.68
N PRO A 175 -6.58 18.08 -2.00
CA PRO A 175 -7.55 17.46 -2.92
C PRO A 175 -6.98 17.12 -4.29
N ILE A 176 -6.06 17.95 -4.82
CA ILE A 176 -5.40 17.70 -6.11
C ILE A 176 -4.45 16.51 -6.01
N MET A 177 -3.73 16.34 -4.90
CA MET A 177 -2.93 15.14 -4.65
C MET A 177 -3.81 13.90 -4.60
N ALA A 178 -4.87 13.90 -3.78
CA ALA A 178 -5.77 12.75 -3.65
C ALA A 178 -6.40 12.37 -5.01
N LYS A 179 -6.99 13.33 -5.72
CA LYS A 179 -7.65 13.06 -7.01
C LYS A 179 -6.67 12.70 -8.12
N GLY A 180 -5.48 13.30 -8.13
CA GLY A 180 -4.47 13.06 -9.15
C GLY A 180 -3.72 11.74 -8.94
N LEU A 181 -3.36 11.43 -7.69
CA LEU A 181 -2.61 10.23 -7.34
C LEU A 181 -3.54 9.04 -7.06
N GLU A 182 -4.34 9.12 -6.00
CA GLU A 182 -5.09 7.98 -5.46
C GLU A 182 -6.29 7.58 -6.32
N ASP A 183 -6.97 8.56 -6.91
CA ASP A 183 -8.16 8.33 -7.74
C ASP A 183 -7.85 8.42 -9.24
N THR A 184 -6.58 8.36 -9.64
CA THR A 184 -6.20 8.31 -11.06
C THR A 184 -4.90 7.54 -11.29
N VAL A 185 -3.74 8.02 -10.84
CA VAL A 185 -2.45 7.32 -11.09
C VAL A 185 -2.42 5.90 -10.52
N VAL A 186 -3.00 5.67 -9.34
CA VAL A 186 -3.15 4.35 -8.70
C VAL A 186 -3.91 3.33 -9.56
N TYR A 187 -4.71 3.78 -10.54
CA TYR A 187 -5.42 2.92 -11.49
C TYR A 187 -4.75 2.81 -12.86
N ILE A 188 -3.64 3.52 -13.09
CA ILE A 188 -2.89 3.53 -14.35
C ILE A 188 -1.49 2.90 -14.18
N TYR A 189 -0.83 3.16 -13.06
CA TYR A 189 0.52 2.63 -12.82
C TYR A 189 0.43 1.21 -12.25
N ASN A 190 -0.09 0.27 -13.03
CA ASN A 190 -0.46 -1.07 -12.54
C ASN A 190 0.72 -2.05 -12.41
N ARG A 191 1.98 -1.56 -12.37
CA ARG A 191 3.23 -2.36 -12.30
C ARG A 191 3.15 -3.51 -11.28
N LEU A 192 2.70 -3.19 -10.07
CA LEU A 192 2.35 -4.13 -9.02
C LEU A 192 1.22 -3.52 -8.18
N ALA A 193 -0.01 -3.96 -8.40
CA ALA A 193 -1.22 -3.30 -7.88
C ALA A 193 -1.34 -3.32 -6.34
N ALA A 194 -0.58 -4.17 -5.65
CA ALA A 194 -0.50 -4.16 -4.17
C ALA A 194 0.08 -2.85 -3.62
N LEU A 195 0.91 -2.15 -4.39
CA LEU A 195 1.55 -0.88 -4.01
C LEU A 195 0.67 0.33 -4.35
N ASN A 196 -0.45 0.11 -5.03
CA ASN A 196 -1.38 1.14 -5.47
C ASN A 196 -2.46 1.31 -4.41
N GLU A 197 -2.09 1.96 -3.31
CA GLU A 197 -2.91 2.06 -2.11
C GLU A 197 -2.91 3.51 -1.55
N VAL A 198 -3.90 3.83 -0.72
CA VAL A 198 -4.04 5.13 -0.04
C VAL A 198 -2.79 5.45 0.78
N GLY A 199 -2.26 6.66 0.62
CA GLY A 199 -0.98 7.08 1.21
C GLY A 199 0.27 6.39 0.63
N GLY A 200 0.13 5.55 -0.39
CA GLY A 200 1.22 4.82 -1.03
C GLY A 200 1.90 5.59 -2.15
N GLU A 201 3.16 5.23 -2.43
CA GLU A 201 3.93 5.72 -3.57
C GLU A 201 4.28 4.57 -4.52
N PRO A 202 3.48 4.29 -5.58
CA PRO A 202 3.69 3.13 -6.46
C PRO A 202 5.07 3.05 -7.15
N GLN A 203 5.80 4.17 -7.21
CA GLN A 203 7.18 4.21 -7.69
C GLN A 203 8.15 3.49 -6.74
N GLN A 204 7.89 3.48 -5.43
CA GLN A 204 8.71 2.78 -4.44
C GLN A 204 8.32 1.30 -4.44
N PHE A 205 9.18 0.45 -5.01
CA PHE A 205 8.83 -0.94 -5.26
C PHE A 205 8.86 -1.82 -3.99
N GLY A 206 9.79 -1.59 -3.07
CA GLY A 206 9.90 -2.35 -1.84
C GLY A 206 10.76 -1.65 -0.78
N LEU A 207 10.76 -2.19 0.43
CA LEU A 207 11.42 -1.64 1.61
C LEU A 207 12.38 -2.67 2.20
N SER A 208 13.59 -2.23 2.55
CA SER A 208 14.55 -3.12 3.22
C SER A 208 14.14 -3.40 4.67
N ILE A 209 14.58 -4.54 5.21
CA ILE A 209 14.36 -4.91 6.62
C ILE A 209 14.90 -3.82 7.56
N ASN A 210 16.09 -3.29 7.28
CA ASN A 210 16.69 -2.20 8.07
C ASN A 210 15.83 -0.94 8.06
N ALA A 211 15.34 -0.53 6.88
CA ALA A 211 14.48 0.65 6.77
C ALA A 211 13.15 0.44 7.51
N PHE A 212 12.57 -0.77 7.48
CA PHE A 212 11.40 -1.10 8.30
C PHE A 212 11.68 -0.97 9.81
N HIS A 213 12.84 -1.44 10.28
CA HIS A 213 13.25 -1.27 11.68
C HIS A 213 13.46 0.20 12.06
N GLU A 214 14.10 1.00 11.20
CA GLU A 214 14.27 2.44 11.40
C GLU A 214 12.92 3.15 11.53
N ARG A 215 11.93 2.79 10.71
CA ARG A 215 10.56 3.33 10.82
C ARG A 215 9.87 2.94 12.12
N ASN A 216 10.10 1.72 12.62
CA ASN A 216 9.56 1.29 13.91
C ASN A 216 10.22 2.01 15.09
N LEU A 217 11.54 2.24 15.04
CA LEU A 217 12.27 3.02 16.04
C LEU A 217 11.79 4.48 16.07
N ASP A 218 11.63 5.09 14.90
CA ASP A 218 11.08 6.46 14.78
C ASP A 218 9.66 6.54 15.35
N ARG A 219 8.80 5.58 15.00
CA ARG A 219 7.43 5.50 15.52
C ARG A 219 7.39 5.32 17.03
N GLN A 220 8.23 4.45 17.60
CA GLN A 220 8.31 4.30 19.05
C GLN A 220 8.68 5.61 19.74
N ARG A 221 9.66 6.33 19.19
CA ARG A 221 10.18 7.57 19.78
C ARG A 221 9.19 8.72 19.67
N ASN A 222 8.58 8.89 18.50
CA ASN A 222 7.86 10.11 18.14
C ASN A 222 6.33 9.92 18.12
N TRP A 223 5.85 8.70 17.86
CA TRP A 223 4.42 8.41 17.64
C TRP A 223 3.97 7.08 18.28
N PRO A 224 4.27 6.81 19.56
CA PRO A 224 4.03 5.49 20.18
C PRO A 224 2.56 5.08 20.24
N ALA A 225 1.63 6.05 20.10
CA ALA A 225 0.18 5.84 20.13
C ALA A 225 -0.50 5.96 18.76
N THR A 226 0.26 6.04 17.65
CA THR A 226 -0.32 6.06 16.30
C THR A 226 -0.99 4.73 15.97
N LEU A 227 -2.05 4.77 15.15
CA LEU A 227 -2.69 3.55 14.67
C LEU A 227 -1.77 2.82 13.67
N LEU A 228 -1.87 1.49 13.66
CA LEU A 228 -1.24 0.60 12.67
C LEU A 228 -2.35 -0.09 11.89
N ALA A 229 -2.74 0.49 10.75
CA ALA A 229 -3.75 -0.07 9.87
C ALA A 229 -3.13 -0.90 8.76
N THR A 230 -3.91 -1.85 8.25
CA THR A 230 -3.60 -2.67 7.06
C THR A 230 -4.79 -2.76 6.10
N SER A 231 -5.99 -2.43 6.55
CA SER A 231 -7.19 -2.21 5.74
C SER A 231 -8.07 -1.18 6.39
N THR A 232 -8.84 -0.46 5.59
CA THR A 232 -9.86 0.48 6.04
C THR A 232 -11.04 0.45 5.06
N HIS A 233 -12.08 1.23 5.35
CA HIS A 233 -13.19 1.46 4.43
C HIS A 233 -12.77 2.23 3.16
N ASP A 234 -11.60 2.87 3.14
CA ASP A 234 -11.10 3.65 2.00
C ASP A 234 -9.94 2.96 1.25
N THR A 235 -9.35 1.89 1.82
CA THR A 235 -8.30 1.15 1.10
C THR A 235 -8.82 0.62 -0.24
N LYS A 236 -7.99 0.73 -1.29
CA LYS A 236 -8.27 0.27 -2.65
C LYS A 236 -8.40 -1.25 -2.71
N ARG A 237 -7.69 -1.97 -1.84
CA ARG A 237 -7.75 -3.44 -1.69
C ARG A 237 -7.55 -3.82 -0.22
N SER A 238 -8.25 -4.84 0.24
CA SER A 238 -8.02 -5.39 1.57
C SER A 238 -6.61 -5.94 1.73
N GLU A 239 -6.19 -6.14 2.98
CA GLU A 239 -4.84 -6.56 3.33
C GLU A 239 -4.47 -7.90 2.70
N ASP A 240 -5.39 -8.88 2.69
CA ASP A 240 -5.09 -10.20 2.14
C ASP A 240 -5.12 -10.25 0.60
N VAL A 241 -5.86 -9.35 -0.05
CA VAL A 241 -5.72 -9.14 -1.51
C VAL A 241 -4.35 -8.58 -1.84
N ARG A 242 -3.88 -7.59 -1.07
CA ARG A 242 -2.54 -7.00 -1.25
C ARG A 242 -1.47 -8.05 -1.05
N GLU A 243 -1.53 -8.85 0.01
CA GLU A 243 -0.50 -9.88 0.29
C GLU A 243 -0.43 -11.00 -0.76
N ARG A 244 -1.56 -11.37 -1.36
CA ARG A 244 -1.57 -12.25 -2.54
C ARG A 244 -0.91 -11.60 -3.75
N ILE A 245 -1.20 -10.33 -4.03
CA ILE A 245 -0.58 -9.62 -5.15
C ILE A 245 0.92 -9.39 -4.89
N VAL A 246 1.34 -9.14 -3.66
CA VAL A 246 2.76 -9.04 -3.25
C VAL A 246 3.53 -10.31 -3.64
N ALA A 247 2.93 -11.50 -3.49
CA ALA A 247 3.57 -12.76 -3.85
C ALA A 247 3.96 -12.86 -5.34
N ILE A 248 3.37 -12.05 -6.24
CA ILE A 248 3.80 -11.96 -7.65
C ILE A 248 5.27 -11.55 -7.76
N SER A 249 5.73 -10.67 -6.86
CA SER A 249 7.12 -10.21 -6.82
C SER A 249 8.10 -11.34 -6.50
N GLU A 250 7.67 -12.39 -5.79
CA GLU A 250 8.50 -13.54 -5.41
C GLU A 250 8.64 -14.57 -6.53
N ILE A 251 7.77 -14.53 -7.54
CA ILE A 251 7.72 -15.48 -8.67
C ILE A 251 7.61 -14.75 -10.02
N PRO A 252 8.49 -13.77 -10.32
CA PRO A 252 8.35 -12.87 -11.47
C PRO A 252 8.40 -13.63 -12.82
N GLU A 253 9.13 -14.74 -12.87
CA GLU A 253 9.23 -15.60 -14.06
C GLU A 253 7.99 -16.46 -14.29
N LEU A 254 7.29 -16.87 -13.23
CA LEU A 254 6.00 -17.55 -13.36
C LEU A 254 4.95 -16.57 -13.88
N TRP A 255 4.89 -15.38 -13.28
CA TRP A 255 4.03 -14.28 -13.69
C TRP A 255 4.19 -13.93 -15.17
N ARG A 256 5.42 -13.62 -15.60
CA ARG A 256 5.73 -13.25 -16.98
C ARG A 256 5.28 -14.31 -18.00
N ARG A 257 5.54 -15.58 -17.72
CA ARG A 257 5.21 -16.70 -18.62
C ARG A 257 3.70 -16.87 -18.76
N TRP A 258 2.96 -16.84 -17.66
CA TRP A 258 1.52 -17.07 -17.69
C TRP A 258 0.73 -15.87 -18.20
N LEU A 259 1.16 -14.65 -17.88
CA LEU A 259 0.58 -13.44 -18.43
C LEU A 259 0.50 -13.46 -19.97
N GLN A 260 1.59 -13.85 -20.63
CA GLN A 260 1.62 -13.97 -22.10
C GLN A 260 0.63 -15.03 -22.61
N ARG A 261 0.54 -16.18 -21.92
CA ARG A 261 -0.36 -17.28 -22.28
C ARG A 261 -1.83 -16.91 -22.08
N TRP A 262 -2.16 -16.23 -21.00
CA TRP A 262 -3.52 -15.77 -20.72
C TRP A 262 -3.99 -14.76 -21.76
N ARG A 263 -3.16 -13.75 -22.09
CA ARG A 263 -3.47 -12.80 -23.15
C ARG A 263 -3.71 -13.48 -24.50
N LEU A 264 -2.83 -14.40 -24.90
CA LEU A 264 -3.01 -15.16 -26.14
C LEU A 264 -4.33 -15.95 -26.13
N THR A 265 -4.64 -16.59 -25.02
CA THR A 265 -5.86 -17.40 -24.85
C THR A 265 -7.14 -16.54 -24.88
N ASN A 266 -7.07 -15.34 -24.28
CA ASN A 266 -8.22 -14.45 -24.13
C ASN A 266 -8.40 -13.50 -25.31
N ARG A 267 -7.43 -13.41 -26.23
CA ARG A 267 -7.46 -12.51 -27.41
C ARG A 267 -8.76 -12.58 -28.20
N ARG A 268 -9.35 -13.77 -28.35
CA ARG A 268 -10.62 -13.97 -29.09
C ARG A 268 -11.82 -13.26 -28.48
N TRP A 269 -11.72 -12.83 -27.23
CA TRP A 269 -12.80 -12.15 -26.50
C TRP A 269 -12.65 -10.63 -26.51
N LYS A 270 -11.52 -10.12 -27.00
CA LYS A 270 -11.27 -8.70 -27.17
C LYS A 270 -12.03 -8.15 -28.38
N ARG A 271 -12.32 -6.86 -28.36
CA ARG A 271 -12.86 -6.11 -29.52
C ARG A 271 -11.93 -4.97 -29.87
N THR A 272 -12.05 -4.44 -31.08
CA THR A 272 -11.36 -3.21 -31.48
C THR A 272 -12.35 -2.06 -31.43
N ILE A 273 -12.08 -1.04 -30.62
CA ILE A 273 -12.87 0.19 -30.50
C ILE A 273 -11.92 1.35 -30.80
N ASN A 274 -12.26 2.19 -31.78
CA ASN A 274 -11.42 3.33 -32.20
C ASN A 274 -9.94 2.96 -32.40
N GLU A 275 -9.69 1.87 -33.13
CA GLU A 275 -8.35 1.34 -33.44
C GLU A 275 -7.55 0.75 -32.25
N VAL A 276 -8.13 0.72 -31.05
CA VAL A 276 -7.50 0.15 -29.84
C VAL A 276 -8.20 -1.15 -29.44
N GLU A 277 -7.42 -2.14 -28.99
CA GLU A 277 -8.00 -3.36 -28.42
C GLU A 277 -8.60 -3.07 -27.04
N ALA A 278 -9.85 -3.49 -26.82
CA ALA A 278 -10.59 -3.41 -25.57
C ALA A 278 -10.81 -4.83 -24.98
N PRO A 279 -10.50 -5.06 -23.69
CA PRO A 279 -9.75 -4.17 -22.80
C PRO A 279 -8.32 -3.92 -23.29
N ASP A 280 -7.73 -2.80 -22.89
CA ASP A 280 -6.34 -2.51 -23.25
C ASP A 280 -5.35 -3.39 -22.47
N ALA A 281 -4.07 -3.30 -22.81
CA ALA A 281 -3.05 -4.15 -22.20
C ALA A 281 -2.82 -3.87 -20.70
N ASP A 282 -3.00 -2.64 -20.24
CA ASP A 282 -2.85 -2.26 -18.83
C ASP A 282 -4.07 -2.68 -18.00
N GLU A 283 -5.26 -2.50 -18.56
CA GLU A 283 -6.53 -2.99 -18.00
C GLU A 283 -6.52 -4.51 -17.82
N GLU A 284 -6.04 -5.26 -18.83
CA GLU A 284 -5.82 -6.71 -18.71
C GLU A 284 -4.79 -7.04 -17.61
N TYR A 285 -3.70 -6.28 -17.49
CA TYR A 285 -2.67 -6.50 -16.47
C TYR A 285 -3.20 -6.32 -15.05
N LEU A 286 -4.01 -5.28 -14.84
CA LEU A 286 -4.71 -5.03 -13.58
C LEU A 286 -5.73 -6.14 -13.29
N LEU A 287 -6.50 -6.57 -14.30
CA LEU A 287 -7.49 -7.64 -14.14
C LEU A 287 -6.83 -8.93 -13.65
N TYR A 288 -5.73 -9.37 -14.28
CA TYR A 288 -5.09 -10.63 -13.89
C TYR A 288 -4.50 -10.57 -12.47
N GLN A 289 -3.92 -9.44 -12.06
CA GLN A 289 -3.48 -9.27 -10.67
C GLN A 289 -4.66 -9.29 -9.69
N THR A 290 -5.76 -8.63 -10.05
CA THR A 290 -6.98 -8.60 -9.24
C THR A 290 -7.53 -10.02 -9.06
N LEU A 291 -7.66 -10.78 -10.15
CA LEU A 291 -8.13 -12.16 -10.10
C LEU A 291 -7.23 -13.03 -9.21
N LEU A 292 -5.90 -12.91 -9.30
CA LEU A 292 -4.98 -13.64 -8.43
C LEU A 292 -5.13 -13.22 -6.95
N GLY A 293 -5.37 -11.93 -6.70
CA GLY A 293 -5.59 -11.38 -5.37
C GLY A 293 -6.90 -11.85 -4.73
N THR A 294 -7.95 -12.06 -5.50
CA THR A 294 -9.31 -12.33 -4.97
C THR A 294 -9.84 -13.74 -5.22
N TRP A 295 -9.13 -14.60 -5.96
CA TRP A 295 -9.68 -15.91 -6.35
C TRP A 295 -10.09 -16.74 -5.12
N PRO A 296 -11.32 -17.31 -5.08
CA PRO A 296 -11.75 -18.13 -3.96
C PRO A 296 -10.94 -19.42 -3.83
N ILE A 297 -10.54 -19.74 -2.60
CA ILE A 297 -9.88 -21.01 -2.24
C ILE A 297 -10.85 -21.81 -1.38
N ARG A 298 -11.00 -23.10 -1.70
CA ARG A 298 -11.84 -24.03 -0.95
C ARG A 298 -11.11 -24.50 0.29
N ASP A 299 -11.85 -25.05 1.26
CA ASP A 299 -11.28 -25.61 2.49
C ASP A 299 -10.23 -26.70 2.21
N SER A 300 -10.31 -27.39 1.07
CA SER A 300 -9.30 -28.35 0.62
C SER A 300 -7.94 -27.73 0.25
N GLY A 301 -7.80 -26.40 0.24
CA GLY A 301 -6.60 -25.69 -0.20
C GLY A 301 -6.47 -25.58 -1.73
N GLU A 302 -7.48 -26.02 -2.47
CA GLU A 302 -7.54 -25.91 -3.92
C GLU A 302 -8.39 -24.69 -4.34
N PRO A 303 -8.01 -24.01 -5.43
CA PRO A 303 -8.81 -22.92 -5.95
C PRO A 303 -10.19 -23.43 -6.41
N GLN A 304 -11.21 -22.60 -6.27
CA GLN A 304 -12.54 -22.94 -6.79
C GLN A 304 -12.44 -23.15 -8.31
N SER A 305 -12.99 -24.27 -8.80
CA SER A 305 -12.84 -24.67 -10.20
C SER A 305 -13.57 -23.75 -11.19
N ALA A 306 -14.58 -23.03 -10.71
CA ALA A 306 -15.39 -22.10 -11.47
C ALA A 306 -15.70 -20.86 -10.63
N ALA A 307 -15.69 -19.69 -11.25
CA ALA A 307 -16.18 -18.47 -10.62
C ALA A 307 -17.71 -18.55 -10.44
N THR A 308 -18.20 -18.15 -9.27
CA THR A 308 -19.64 -17.94 -9.06
C THR A 308 -20.11 -16.69 -9.81
N GLN A 309 -21.39 -16.60 -10.13
CA GLN A 309 -21.98 -15.40 -10.75
C GLN A 309 -21.73 -14.13 -9.91
N GLU A 310 -21.90 -14.20 -8.58
CA GLU A 310 -21.62 -13.09 -7.67
C GLU A 310 -20.16 -12.60 -7.77
N TYR A 311 -19.20 -13.53 -7.81
CA TYR A 311 -17.79 -13.19 -8.00
C TYR A 311 -17.55 -12.47 -9.34
N ILE A 312 -18.16 -12.95 -10.44
CA ILE A 312 -18.04 -12.31 -11.75
C ILE A 312 -18.56 -10.87 -11.69
N GLU A 313 -19.72 -10.65 -11.07
CA GLU A 313 -20.34 -9.32 -10.90
C GLU A 313 -19.46 -8.39 -10.06
N ARG A 314 -18.86 -8.89 -8.97
CA ARG A 314 -17.90 -8.12 -8.16
C ARG A 314 -16.69 -7.66 -8.97
N ILE A 315 -16.10 -8.55 -9.78
CA ILE A 315 -14.94 -8.21 -10.62
C ILE A 315 -15.35 -7.24 -11.73
N GLN A 316 -16.52 -7.40 -12.34
CA GLN A 316 -17.05 -6.46 -13.33
C GLN A 316 -17.26 -5.08 -12.74
N ALA A 317 -17.88 -4.98 -11.56
CA ALA A 317 -18.10 -3.72 -10.85
C ALA A 317 -16.78 -3.03 -10.47
N TYR A 318 -15.81 -3.81 -9.97
CA TYR A 318 -14.47 -3.32 -9.67
C TYR A 318 -13.79 -2.76 -10.91
N MET A 319 -13.77 -3.51 -12.02
CA MET A 319 -13.09 -3.07 -13.23
C MET A 319 -13.78 -1.84 -13.84
N ALA A 320 -15.11 -1.78 -13.82
CA ALA A 320 -15.82 -0.57 -14.23
C ALA A 320 -15.35 0.65 -13.42
N LYS A 321 -15.32 0.56 -12.09
CA LYS A 321 -14.81 1.64 -11.23
C LYS A 321 -13.35 1.96 -11.54
N ALA A 322 -12.47 0.97 -11.64
CA ALA A 322 -11.05 1.17 -11.92
C ALA A 322 -10.80 1.91 -13.24
N LEU A 323 -11.51 1.54 -14.31
CA LEU A 323 -11.41 2.17 -15.63
C LEU A 323 -11.91 3.62 -15.60
N HIS A 324 -13.03 3.88 -14.91
CA HIS A 324 -13.58 5.23 -14.75
C HIS A 324 -12.67 6.13 -13.91
N GLU A 325 -11.95 5.57 -12.92
CA GLU A 325 -10.95 6.32 -12.16
C GLU A 325 -9.67 6.58 -12.96
N ALA A 326 -9.23 5.64 -13.80
CA ALA A 326 -8.05 5.82 -14.66
C ALA A 326 -8.24 6.95 -15.69
N LYS A 327 -9.47 7.18 -16.17
CA LYS A 327 -9.82 8.25 -17.12
C LYS A 327 -8.98 8.20 -18.40
N ILE A 328 -8.75 6.98 -18.91
CA ILE A 328 -8.02 6.71 -20.16
C ILE A 328 -9.01 6.42 -21.29
N ASN A 329 -9.78 5.33 -21.18
CA ASN A 329 -10.71 4.88 -22.23
C ASN A 329 -12.19 5.18 -21.93
N THR A 330 -12.52 5.44 -20.66
CA THR A 330 -13.86 5.79 -20.15
C THR A 330 -13.72 6.70 -18.92
N SER A 331 -14.78 7.37 -18.48
CA SER A 331 -14.78 8.24 -17.30
C SER A 331 -16.17 8.40 -16.69
N TRP A 332 -16.26 8.81 -15.42
CA TRP A 332 -17.54 9.11 -14.77
C TRP A 332 -18.33 10.25 -15.41
N ILE A 333 -17.65 11.20 -16.06
CA ILE A 333 -18.28 12.39 -16.66
C ILE A 333 -18.83 12.06 -18.05
N GLN A 334 -18.04 11.35 -18.85
CA GLN A 334 -18.41 10.90 -20.17
C GLN A 334 -18.04 9.42 -20.30
N PRO A 335 -18.96 8.51 -19.91
CA PRO A 335 -18.75 7.09 -20.04
C PRO A 335 -18.64 6.65 -21.50
N ASN A 336 -17.75 5.69 -21.77
CA ASN A 336 -17.65 5.01 -23.04
C ASN A 336 -18.39 3.66 -22.93
N GLU A 337 -19.69 3.69 -23.20
CA GLU A 337 -20.59 2.53 -23.00
C GLU A 337 -20.13 1.28 -23.76
N GLU A 338 -19.54 1.45 -24.95
CA GLU A 338 -19.02 0.33 -25.75
C GLU A 338 -17.80 -0.33 -25.08
N TRP A 339 -16.91 0.49 -24.51
CA TRP A 339 -15.74 0.01 -23.78
C TRP A 339 -16.14 -0.70 -22.49
N ASP A 340 -17.05 -0.10 -21.72
CA ASP A 340 -17.55 -0.66 -20.46
C ASP A 340 -18.27 -1.99 -20.69
N ALA A 341 -19.11 -2.07 -21.73
CA ALA A 341 -19.76 -3.31 -22.13
C ALA A 341 -18.74 -4.38 -22.58
N THR A 342 -17.70 -3.97 -23.32
CA THR A 342 -16.65 -4.89 -23.77
C THR A 342 -15.84 -5.45 -22.60
N MET A 343 -15.48 -4.61 -21.63
CA MET A 343 -14.77 -5.07 -20.43
C MET A 343 -15.64 -6.01 -19.59
N ARG A 344 -16.92 -5.68 -19.39
CA ARG A 344 -17.88 -6.54 -18.69
C ARG A 344 -18.00 -7.91 -19.37
N ASP A 345 -18.20 -7.93 -20.69
CA ASP A 345 -18.30 -9.15 -21.49
C ASP A 345 -17.00 -9.95 -21.46
N PHE A 346 -15.85 -9.29 -21.50
CA PHE A 346 -14.53 -9.93 -21.42
C PHE A 346 -14.38 -10.68 -20.11
N VAL A 347 -14.67 -10.05 -18.96
CA VAL A 347 -14.63 -10.70 -17.64
C VAL A 347 -15.55 -11.92 -17.60
N ALA A 348 -16.80 -11.81 -18.07
CA ALA A 348 -17.73 -12.93 -18.09
C ALA A 348 -17.21 -14.10 -18.94
N LYS A 349 -16.65 -13.82 -20.13
CA LYS A 349 -16.16 -14.85 -21.07
C LYS A 349 -14.87 -15.53 -20.63
N ILE A 350 -13.96 -14.83 -19.96
CA ILE A 350 -12.72 -15.46 -19.46
C ILE A 350 -12.99 -16.28 -18.19
N LEU A 351 -14.06 -15.98 -17.44
CA LEU A 351 -14.45 -16.69 -16.22
C LEU A 351 -15.54 -17.74 -16.45
N ASP A 352 -16.04 -17.89 -17.67
CA ASP A 352 -17.04 -18.88 -18.04
C ASP A 352 -16.58 -20.31 -17.71
N PRO A 353 -17.38 -21.12 -17.01
CA PRO A 353 -16.98 -22.44 -16.54
C PRO A 353 -17.02 -23.52 -17.63
N SER A 354 -17.27 -23.17 -18.90
CA SER A 354 -17.33 -24.15 -19.98
C SER A 354 -16.03 -24.93 -20.10
N PRO A 355 -16.09 -26.25 -20.42
CA PRO A 355 -14.91 -27.04 -20.77
C PRO A 355 -14.10 -26.48 -21.96
N ARG A 356 -14.68 -25.57 -22.75
CA ARG A 356 -14.00 -24.86 -23.87
C ARG A 356 -13.15 -23.68 -23.41
N ASN A 357 -13.23 -23.30 -22.13
CA ASN A 357 -12.42 -22.24 -21.55
C ASN A 357 -11.01 -22.76 -21.24
N LYS A 358 -10.02 -22.24 -21.98
CA LYS A 358 -8.60 -22.59 -21.81
C LYS A 358 -7.87 -21.69 -20.81
N PHE A 359 -8.48 -20.60 -20.35
CA PHE A 359 -7.89 -19.68 -19.39
C PHE A 359 -7.86 -20.29 -17.99
N LEU A 360 -9.01 -20.73 -17.47
CA LEU A 360 -9.12 -21.27 -16.10
C LEU A 360 -8.12 -22.42 -15.82
N PRO A 361 -7.96 -23.45 -16.69
CA PRO A 361 -6.99 -24.52 -16.44
C PRO A 361 -5.53 -24.03 -16.31
N GLY A 362 -5.16 -22.94 -17.00
CA GLY A 362 -3.83 -22.33 -16.88
C GLY A 362 -3.73 -21.30 -15.75
N PHE A 363 -4.85 -20.72 -15.33
CA PHE A 363 -4.93 -19.71 -14.27
C PHE A 363 -4.94 -20.32 -12.87
N LEU A 364 -5.75 -21.36 -12.66
CA LEU A 364 -5.99 -21.95 -11.33
C LEU A 364 -4.72 -22.42 -10.61
N PRO A 365 -3.75 -23.11 -11.27
CA PRO A 365 -2.51 -23.49 -10.59
C PRO A 365 -1.67 -22.29 -10.12
N VAL A 366 -1.71 -21.17 -10.86
CA VAL A 366 -1.02 -19.94 -10.47
C VAL A 366 -1.75 -19.26 -9.30
N ALA A 367 -3.09 -19.23 -9.34
CA ALA A 367 -3.91 -18.73 -8.24
C ALA A 367 -3.69 -19.53 -6.95
N GLN A 368 -3.51 -20.85 -7.04
CA GLN A 368 -3.20 -21.70 -5.89
C GLN A 368 -1.85 -21.35 -5.26
N GLU A 369 -0.81 -21.19 -6.07
CA GLU A 369 0.52 -20.82 -5.58
C GLU A 369 0.53 -19.43 -4.95
N ILE A 370 -0.11 -18.45 -5.62
CA ILE A 370 -0.27 -17.09 -5.09
C ILE A 370 -1.05 -17.09 -3.78
N ALA A 371 -2.12 -17.88 -3.66
CA ALA A 371 -2.90 -17.95 -2.44
C ALA A 371 -2.11 -18.57 -1.26
N ARG A 372 -1.27 -19.58 -1.52
CA ARG A 372 -0.37 -20.17 -0.51
C ARG A 372 0.64 -19.12 -0.02
N LEU A 373 1.36 -18.47 -0.93
CA LEU A 373 2.34 -17.44 -0.55
C LEU A 373 1.67 -16.24 0.13
N GLY A 374 0.53 -15.78 -0.41
CA GLY A 374 -0.27 -14.70 0.15
C GLY A 374 -0.76 -14.99 1.57
N ALA A 375 -1.15 -16.22 1.89
CA ALA A 375 -1.55 -16.59 3.24
C ALA A 375 -0.40 -16.43 4.25
N ILE A 376 0.83 -16.79 3.87
CA ILE A 376 2.01 -16.59 4.73
C ILE A 376 2.32 -15.10 4.88
N ASN A 377 2.28 -14.33 3.78
CA ASN A 377 2.49 -12.89 3.82
C ASN A 377 1.43 -12.20 4.71
N SER A 378 0.17 -12.61 4.65
CA SER A 378 -0.90 -12.12 5.53
C SER A 378 -0.68 -12.45 7.01
N LEU A 379 -0.21 -13.66 7.34
CA LEU A 379 0.13 -14.02 8.72
C LEU A 379 1.33 -13.22 9.22
N ALA A 380 2.35 -13.04 8.39
CA ALA A 380 3.51 -12.21 8.70
C ALA A 380 3.10 -10.75 8.95
N GLN A 381 2.31 -10.16 8.05
CA GLN A 381 1.77 -8.81 8.21
C GLN A 381 0.95 -8.68 9.50
N THR A 382 0.10 -9.66 9.82
CA THR A 382 -0.71 -9.67 11.04
C THR A 382 0.16 -9.71 12.29
N LEU A 383 1.16 -10.61 12.33
CA LEU A 383 2.12 -10.70 13.43
C LEU A 383 2.87 -9.37 13.61
N LEU A 384 3.40 -8.79 12.53
CA LEU A 384 4.13 -7.54 12.55
C LEU A 384 3.25 -6.37 13.02
N LYS A 385 2.01 -6.27 12.52
CA LYS A 385 1.02 -5.27 12.95
C LYS A 385 0.76 -5.35 14.45
N LEU A 386 0.55 -6.56 14.95
CA LEU A 386 0.20 -6.80 16.36
C LEU A 386 1.39 -6.73 17.31
N THR A 387 2.63 -6.57 16.85
CA THR A 387 3.81 -6.56 17.74
C THR A 387 4.72 -5.35 17.58
N SER A 388 4.59 -4.61 16.47
CA SER A 388 5.27 -3.33 16.25
C SER A 388 4.83 -2.25 17.26
N PRO A 389 5.64 -1.18 17.47
CA PRO A 389 5.25 0.00 18.24
C PRO A 389 4.04 0.68 17.61
N GLY A 390 3.08 1.15 18.42
CA GLY A 390 1.80 1.68 17.94
C GLY A 390 0.60 0.85 18.42
N VAL A 391 -0.60 1.32 18.03
CA VAL A 391 -1.88 0.71 18.38
C VAL A 391 -2.44 -0.01 17.15
N PRO A 392 -2.49 -1.36 17.13
CA PRO A 392 -2.97 -2.10 15.98
C PRO A 392 -4.46 -1.84 15.73
N ASP A 393 -4.80 -1.57 14.48
CA ASP A 393 -6.18 -1.45 13.99
C ASP A 393 -6.58 -2.70 13.18
N ILE A 394 -7.82 -3.14 13.35
CA ILE A 394 -8.39 -4.28 12.63
C ILE A 394 -9.74 -3.85 12.08
N TYR A 395 -9.79 -3.67 10.76
CA TYR A 395 -11.03 -3.40 10.07
C TYR A 395 -11.98 -4.60 10.21
N GLN A 396 -13.29 -4.33 10.32
CA GLN A 396 -14.30 -5.34 10.61
C GLN A 396 -14.22 -6.55 9.66
N GLY A 397 -14.07 -7.76 10.21
CA GLY A 397 -13.98 -9.00 9.45
C GLY A 397 -12.56 -9.45 9.10
N ASN A 398 -11.54 -8.60 9.26
CA ASN A 398 -10.13 -8.90 8.95
C ASN A 398 -9.42 -9.73 10.03
N GLU A 399 -10.11 -10.17 11.08
CA GLU A 399 -9.63 -11.22 11.98
C GLU A 399 -9.44 -12.57 11.26
N VAL A 400 -10.05 -12.74 10.08
CA VAL A 400 -9.80 -13.83 9.13
C VAL A 400 -9.36 -13.27 7.76
N TRP A 401 -9.27 -14.11 6.73
CA TRP A 401 -9.00 -13.63 5.38
C TRP A 401 -10.15 -12.77 4.85
N ASP A 402 -9.84 -11.56 4.40
CA ASP A 402 -10.76 -10.70 3.66
C ASP A 402 -10.23 -10.47 2.25
N TYR A 403 -11.05 -10.80 1.25
CA TYR A 403 -10.72 -10.62 -0.17
C TYR A 403 -11.59 -9.53 -0.82
N SER A 404 -11.75 -8.40 -0.13
CA SER A 404 -12.53 -7.26 -0.61
C SER A 404 -11.70 -6.29 -1.44
N LEU A 405 -12.33 -5.72 -2.45
CA LEU A 405 -11.80 -4.66 -3.30
C LEU A 405 -12.30 -3.29 -2.80
N VAL A 406 -11.96 -2.22 -3.53
CA VAL A 406 -12.36 -0.85 -3.17
C VAL A 406 -13.87 -0.72 -2.97
N ASP A 407 -14.28 0.24 -2.12
CA ASP A 407 -15.66 0.69 -1.91
C ASP A 407 -16.50 0.64 -3.21
N PRO A 408 -17.70 0.02 -3.21
CA PRO A 408 -18.43 -0.54 -2.06
C PRO A 408 -18.13 -1.99 -1.70
N ASP A 409 -17.17 -2.66 -2.36
CA ASP A 409 -16.91 -4.09 -2.11
C ASP A 409 -16.38 -4.37 -0.68
N ASN A 410 -15.57 -3.45 -0.13
CA ASN A 410 -15.09 -3.47 1.27
C ASN A 410 -16.13 -3.00 2.31
N ARG A 411 -17.38 -2.72 1.88
CA ARG A 411 -18.50 -2.35 2.77
C ARG A 411 -19.56 -3.44 2.87
N ARG A 412 -19.31 -4.62 2.30
CA ARG A 412 -20.19 -5.79 2.44
C ARG A 412 -20.35 -6.17 3.91
N PRO A 413 -21.52 -6.72 4.31
CA PRO A 413 -21.78 -7.08 5.70
C PRO A 413 -20.85 -8.21 6.16
N VAL A 414 -20.42 -8.14 7.42
CA VAL A 414 -19.61 -9.18 8.07
C VAL A 414 -20.53 -10.21 8.71
N ASP A 415 -20.27 -11.50 8.48
CA ASP A 415 -20.97 -12.59 9.18
C ASP A 415 -20.41 -12.80 10.59
N TYR A 416 -20.82 -11.95 11.53
CA TYR A 416 -20.40 -12.05 12.92
C TYR A 416 -20.86 -13.33 13.62
N LYS A 417 -21.87 -14.04 13.11
CA LYS A 417 -22.24 -15.34 13.67
C LYS A 417 -21.15 -16.35 13.38
N GLN A 418 -20.75 -16.47 12.11
CA GLN A 418 -19.64 -17.34 11.71
C GLN A 418 -18.35 -17.00 12.48
N ARG A 419 -18.04 -15.72 12.68
CA ARG A 419 -16.85 -15.30 13.44
C ARG A 419 -16.88 -15.73 14.91
N ARG A 420 -18.05 -15.66 15.57
CA ARG A 420 -18.22 -16.17 16.93
C ARG A 420 -18.06 -17.68 16.99
N ASP A 421 -18.69 -18.40 16.07
CA ASP A 421 -18.60 -19.87 16.02
C ASP A 421 -17.14 -20.33 15.81
N MET A 422 -16.38 -19.64 14.95
CA MET A 422 -14.94 -19.88 14.74
C MET A 422 -14.12 -19.62 16.01
N LEU A 423 -14.39 -18.49 16.69
CA LEU A 423 -13.69 -18.09 17.91
C LEU A 423 -13.93 -19.08 19.06
N GLU A 424 -15.16 -19.53 19.22
CA GLU A 424 -15.56 -20.52 20.24
C GLU A 424 -14.91 -21.89 19.99
N ALA A 425 -14.62 -22.24 18.73
CA ALA A 425 -13.98 -23.50 18.37
C ALA A 425 -12.44 -23.49 18.54
N LEU A 426 -11.80 -22.32 18.60
CA LEU A 426 -10.33 -22.20 18.68
C LEU A 426 -9.69 -22.97 19.85
N PRO A 427 -10.22 -22.95 21.10
CA PRO A 427 -9.62 -23.67 22.21
C PRO A 427 -9.53 -25.18 22.01
N THR A 428 -10.39 -25.75 21.17
CA THR A 428 -10.40 -27.19 20.86
C THR A 428 -9.64 -27.54 19.57
N ALA A 429 -9.29 -26.55 18.76
CA ALA A 429 -8.58 -26.75 17.51
C ALA A 429 -7.10 -27.06 17.77
N THR A 430 -6.55 -28.03 17.06
CA THR A 430 -5.11 -28.29 17.10
C THR A 430 -4.36 -27.40 16.11
N ILE A 431 -3.10 -27.07 16.39
CA ILE A 431 -2.29 -26.24 15.48
C ILE A 431 -2.16 -26.89 14.10
N ASP A 432 -1.98 -28.21 14.05
CA ASP A 432 -1.91 -28.96 12.81
C ASP A 432 -3.23 -28.89 12.01
N GLU A 433 -4.38 -28.91 12.69
CA GLU A 433 -5.67 -28.66 12.04
C GLU A 433 -5.74 -27.25 11.46
N LEU A 434 -5.33 -26.22 12.20
CA LEU A 434 -5.35 -24.83 11.74
C LEU A 434 -4.43 -24.60 10.53
N LEU A 435 -3.27 -25.26 10.50
CA LEU A 435 -2.33 -25.18 9.38
C LEU A 435 -2.84 -25.91 8.13
N ARG A 436 -3.40 -27.11 8.30
CA ARG A 436 -3.96 -27.88 7.16
C ARG A 436 -5.18 -27.18 6.56
N ASN A 437 -6.04 -26.63 7.42
CA ASN A 437 -7.26 -25.93 7.03
C ASN A 437 -7.06 -24.41 6.96
N TRP A 438 -5.83 -23.94 6.71
CA TRP A 438 -5.55 -22.50 6.61
C TRP A 438 -6.54 -21.71 5.74
N PRO A 439 -7.16 -22.22 4.65
CA PRO A 439 -8.11 -21.43 3.84
C PRO A 439 -9.34 -20.95 4.60
N ASP A 440 -9.73 -21.61 5.70
CA ASP A 440 -10.92 -21.25 6.48
C ASP A 440 -10.74 -19.97 7.33
N GLY A 441 -9.50 -19.48 7.46
CA GLY A 441 -9.17 -18.25 8.17
C GLY A 441 -8.96 -18.40 9.69
N ARG A 442 -9.26 -19.57 10.27
CA ARG A 442 -9.07 -19.81 11.71
C ARG A 442 -7.62 -19.66 12.14
N MET A 443 -6.66 -19.95 11.27
CA MET A 443 -5.23 -19.73 11.55
C MET A 443 -4.90 -18.24 11.80
N LYS A 444 -5.47 -17.33 11.01
CA LYS A 444 -5.31 -15.88 11.19
C LYS A 444 -6.08 -15.38 12.41
N MET A 445 -7.27 -15.94 12.67
CA MET A 445 -8.05 -15.62 13.87
C MET A 445 -7.30 -16.06 15.14
N PHE A 446 -6.72 -17.24 15.14
CA PHE A 446 -5.89 -17.76 16.24
C PHE A 446 -4.70 -16.85 16.53
N LEU A 447 -3.94 -16.46 15.49
CA LEU A 447 -2.84 -15.50 15.62
C LEU A 447 -3.32 -14.18 16.22
N THR A 448 -4.42 -13.64 15.68
CA THR A 448 -4.98 -12.35 16.10
C THR A 448 -5.43 -12.38 17.56
N GLU A 449 -6.20 -13.39 17.94
CA GLU A 449 -6.77 -13.50 19.28
C GLU A 449 -5.69 -13.73 20.35
N ARG A 450 -4.74 -14.66 20.12
CA ARG A 450 -3.64 -14.93 21.06
C ARG A 450 -2.79 -13.68 21.29
N LEU A 451 -2.43 -12.97 20.23
CA LEU A 451 -1.62 -11.75 20.36
C LEU A 451 -2.38 -10.59 21.00
N LEU A 452 -3.67 -10.41 20.70
CA LEU A 452 -4.45 -9.36 21.36
C LEU A 452 -4.63 -9.64 22.85
N GLN A 453 -4.81 -10.90 23.25
CA GLN A 453 -4.84 -11.28 24.67
C GLN A 453 -3.49 -11.02 25.34
N PHE A 454 -2.40 -11.48 24.74
CA PHE A 454 -1.05 -11.26 25.27
C PHE A 454 -0.71 -9.77 25.37
N ARG A 455 -1.08 -8.97 24.36
CA ARG A 455 -0.94 -7.51 24.39
C ARG A 455 -1.76 -6.86 25.50
N ARG A 456 -2.97 -7.35 25.77
CA ARG A 456 -3.82 -6.84 26.85
C ARG A 456 -3.22 -7.14 28.22
N GLU A 457 -2.71 -8.34 28.42
CA GLU A 457 -2.10 -8.79 29.68
C GLU A 457 -0.74 -8.12 29.95
N HIS A 458 -0.02 -7.76 28.90
CA HIS A 458 1.29 -7.12 28.96
C HIS A 458 1.32 -5.75 28.27
N ALA A 459 0.26 -4.94 28.43
CA ALA A 459 0.07 -3.67 27.73
C ALA A 459 1.29 -2.73 27.85
N ASP A 460 1.92 -2.71 29.03
CA ASP A 460 3.13 -1.91 29.27
C ASP A 460 4.31 -2.28 28.38
N LEU A 461 4.51 -3.58 28.09
CA LEU A 461 5.58 -4.04 27.20
C LEU A 461 5.37 -3.46 25.79
N PHE A 462 4.13 -3.43 25.32
CA PHE A 462 3.81 -2.95 23.97
C PHE A 462 3.70 -1.43 23.88
N TYR A 463 3.34 -0.75 24.97
CA TYR A 463 3.25 0.71 25.01
C TYR A 463 4.59 1.38 25.29
N ARG A 464 5.36 0.84 26.24
CA ARG A 464 6.60 1.46 26.76
C ARG A 464 7.87 0.67 26.47
N GLY A 465 7.77 -0.62 26.18
CA GLY A 465 8.94 -1.47 25.96
C GLY A 465 9.70 -1.09 24.71
N GLU A 466 11.02 -1.05 24.82
CA GLU A 466 11.98 -0.73 23.76
C GLU A 466 11.82 -1.66 22.57
N TYR A 467 12.02 -1.13 21.36
CA TYR A 467 12.03 -1.90 20.13
C TYR A 467 13.47 -2.21 19.74
N LEU A 468 13.83 -3.49 19.75
CA LEU A 468 15.20 -3.95 19.48
C LEU A 468 15.23 -4.75 18.18
N PRO A 469 15.75 -4.19 17.06
CA PRO A 469 15.95 -4.95 15.83
C PRO A 469 16.89 -6.13 16.08
N LEU A 470 16.53 -7.33 15.62
CA LEU A 470 17.35 -8.53 15.75
C LEU A 470 17.80 -9.00 14.37
N ARG A 471 19.11 -9.22 14.22
CA ARG A 471 19.70 -9.57 12.93
C ARG A 471 19.66 -11.08 12.70
N ALA A 472 19.02 -11.48 11.60
CA ALA A 472 19.12 -12.83 11.06
C ALA A 472 20.46 -13.06 10.33
N SER A 473 20.94 -14.30 10.34
CA SER A 473 22.14 -14.78 9.66
C SER A 473 21.92 -16.20 9.11
N GLY A 474 22.73 -16.63 8.15
CA GLY A 474 22.58 -17.92 7.47
C GLY A 474 21.95 -17.81 6.08
N THR A 475 21.65 -18.95 5.45
CA THR A 475 21.26 -19.03 4.02
C THR A 475 20.02 -18.22 3.68
N LEU A 476 19.02 -18.16 4.58
CA LEU A 476 17.72 -17.51 4.33
C LEU A 476 17.52 -16.27 5.21
N ALA A 477 18.60 -15.60 5.63
CA ALA A 477 18.54 -14.42 6.50
C ALA A 477 17.63 -13.30 5.95
N GLU A 478 17.62 -13.06 4.63
CA GLU A 478 16.77 -12.05 4.00
C GLU A 478 15.26 -12.40 4.01
N CYS A 479 14.94 -13.68 4.27
CA CYS A 479 13.58 -14.19 4.34
C CYS A 479 13.02 -14.12 5.78
N CYS A 480 13.79 -13.63 6.74
CA CYS A 480 13.42 -13.56 8.16
C CYS A 480 13.44 -12.11 8.64
N VAL A 481 12.31 -11.65 9.17
CA VAL A 481 12.20 -10.36 9.86
C VAL A 481 12.09 -10.65 11.34
N SER A 482 12.97 -10.04 12.15
CA SER A 482 12.99 -10.30 13.59
C SER A 482 13.29 -9.05 14.42
N PHE A 483 12.64 -8.94 15.57
CA PHE A 483 12.89 -7.90 16.56
C PHE A 483 12.42 -8.37 17.93
N ALA A 484 12.77 -7.63 18.99
CA ALA A 484 12.21 -7.81 20.32
C ALA A 484 11.50 -6.55 20.81
N ARG A 485 10.52 -6.76 21.70
CA ARG A 485 10.00 -5.75 22.62
C ARG A 485 10.57 -6.07 24.00
N GLU A 486 11.18 -5.11 24.67
CA GLU A 486 11.80 -5.32 25.99
C GLU A 486 11.40 -4.24 26.99
N LEU A 487 11.00 -4.62 28.20
CA LEU A 487 10.74 -3.69 29.30
C LEU A 487 11.08 -4.34 30.65
N ALA A 488 12.09 -3.79 31.34
CA ALA A 488 12.44 -4.20 32.70
C ALA A 488 12.63 -5.73 32.87
N GLY A 489 13.37 -6.35 31.96
CA GLY A 489 13.65 -7.80 31.95
C GLY A 489 12.50 -8.68 31.42
N LYS A 490 11.34 -8.10 31.11
CA LYS A 490 10.24 -8.77 30.40
C LYS A 490 10.40 -8.53 28.90
N TRP A 491 10.24 -9.55 28.08
CA TRP A 491 10.45 -9.39 26.65
C TRP A 491 9.61 -10.33 25.78
N MET A 492 9.44 -9.93 24.53
CA MET A 492 8.89 -10.77 23.46
C MET A 492 9.76 -10.63 22.21
N ILE A 493 10.30 -11.74 21.70
CA ILE A 493 10.97 -11.85 20.41
C ILE A 493 9.94 -12.23 19.35
N VAL A 494 9.96 -11.53 18.22
CA VAL A 494 9.07 -11.75 17.08
C VAL A 494 9.91 -12.25 15.92
N ILE A 495 9.47 -13.32 15.28
CA ILE A 495 10.10 -13.87 14.07
C ILE A 495 9.00 -14.09 13.02
N ALA A 496 9.08 -13.34 11.92
CA ALA A 496 8.13 -13.40 10.83
C ALA A 496 8.82 -13.78 9.51
N PRO A 497 8.19 -14.64 8.68
CA PRO A 497 8.70 -14.97 7.36
C PRO A 497 8.42 -13.84 6.38
N ARG A 498 9.26 -13.72 5.36
CA ARG A 498 9.00 -13.00 4.11
C ARG A 498 9.65 -13.75 2.97
N LEU A 499 9.22 -13.51 1.73
CA LEU A 499 9.79 -14.16 0.55
C LEU A 499 9.69 -15.70 0.64
N SER A 500 8.53 -16.19 1.08
CA SER A 500 8.32 -17.62 1.38
C SER A 500 8.45 -18.52 0.16
N SER A 501 8.40 -17.99 -1.07
CA SER A 501 8.73 -18.77 -2.27
C SER A 501 10.16 -19.35 -2.25
N ARG A 502 11.08 -18.70 -1.52
CA ARG A 502 12.48 -19.15 -1.36
C ARG A 502 12.67 -20.16 -0.24
N VAL A 503 11.70 -20.24 0.68
CA VAL A 503 11.76 -21.09 1.89
C VAL A 503 10.94 -22.37 1.68
N GLY A 504 9.68 -22.23 1.28
CA GLY A 504 8.71 -23.31 1.11
C GLY A 504 7.34 -22.97 1.71
N PHE A 505 6.38 -23.89 1.54
CA PHE A 505 5.06 -23.76 2.16
C PHE A 505 4.62 -25.08 2.83
N PRO A 506 4.27 -25.05 4.13
CA PRO A 506 4.50 -23.94 5.05
C PRO A 506 6.01 -23.75 5.32
N PRO A 507 6.51 -22.52 5.56
CA PRO A 507 7.92 -22.26 5.86
C PRO A 507 8.23 -22.64 7.31
N VAL A 508 8.35 -23.94 7.59
CA VAL A 508 8.56 -24.49 8.93
C VAL A 508 9.77 -25.42 8.98
N ALA A 509 10.31 -25.61 10.18
CA ALA A 509 11.36 -26.57 10.49
C ALA A 509 12.58 -26.45 9.55
N GLU A 510 13.04 -27.57 9.00
CA GLU A 510 14.27 -27.69 8.21
C GLU A 510 14.28 -26.86 6.90
N THR A 511 13.13 -26.34 6.46
CA THR A 511 13.07 -25.42 5.30
C THR A 511 13.92 -24.16 5.52
N TRP A 512 14.15 -23.77 6.77
CA TRP A 512 14.97 -22.63 7.16
C TRP A 512 16.47 -22.86 7.13
N LYS A 513 16.94 -24.09 6.90
CA LYS A 513 18.36 -24.45 6.85
C LYS A 513 19.12 -23.96 8.10
N ASP A 514 20.28 -23.33 7.92
CA ASP A 514 21.17 -22.81 8.96
C ASP A 514 20.77 -21.40 9.48
N THR A 515 19.56 -20.93 9.16
CA THR A 515 19.15 -19.56 9.49
C THR A 515 18.94 -19.39 10.98
N SER A 516 19.55 -18.35 11.57
CA SER A 516 19.48 -18.06 13.00
C SER A 516 19.40 -16.56 13.29
N VAL A 517 18.77 -16.21 14.41
CA VAL A 517 18.64 -14.83 14.91
C VAL A 517 19.58 -14.63 16.09
N GLY A 518 20.43 -13.61 16.03
CA GLY A 518 21.32 -13.25 17.14
C GLY A 518 20.61 -12.42 18.21
N LEU A 519 20.88 -12.72 19.48
CA LEU A 519 20.28 -12.06 20.64
C LEU A 519 21.29 -11.20 21.42
N PRO A 520 20.91 -10.00 21.90
CA PRO A 520 21.70 -9.22 22.84
C PRO A 520 21.73 -9.89 24.23
N GLU A 521 22.63 -9.41 25.11
CA GLU A 521 22.80 -9.98 26.45
C GLU A 521 21.54 -9.86 27.32
N SER A 522 20.71 -8.84 27.07
CA SER A 522 19.49 -8.57 27.82
C SER A 522 18.39 -9.62 27.61
N LEU A 523 18.44 -10.36 26.50
CA LEU A 523 17.43 -11.37 26.13
C LEU A 523 17.91 -12.79 26.49
N SER A 524 17.85 -13.14 27.77
CA SER A 524 18.13 -14.50 28.24
C SER A 524 17.03 -15.46 27.81
N LEU A 525 17.39 -16.58 27.17
CA LEU A 525 16.47 -17.66 26.81
C LEU A 525 16.10 -18.58 27.98
N GLU A 526 16.45 -18.20 29.21
CA GLU A 526 15.99 -18.90 30.41
C GLU A 526 14.48 -18.70 30.58
N HIS A 527 13.73 -19.81 30.71
CA HIS A 527 12.26 -19.83 30.72
C HIS A 527 11.57 -19.33 29.42
N ALA A 528 12.33 -19.17 28.33
CA ALA A 528 11.77 -18.79 27.04
C ALA A 528 10.91 -19.90 26.44
N HIS A 529 9.71 -19.54 26.02
CA HIS A 529 8.80 -20.43 25.32
C HIS A 529 8.09 -19.70 24.18
N ASP A 530 7.61 -20.45 23.20
CA ASP A 530 6.77 -19.91 22.14
C ASP A 530 5.34 -19.66 22.65
N LEU A 531 4.83 -18.45 22.42
CA LEU A 531 3.53 -17.98 22.88
C LEU A 531 2.36 -18.81 22.33
N PHE A 532 2.50 -19.34 21.12
CA PHE A 532 1.39 -19.99 20.42
C PHE A 532 1.31 -21.49 20.71
N THR A 533 2.46 -22.12 20.96
CA THR A 533 2.60 -23.58 21.15
C THR A 533 2.94 -23.94 22.60
N CYS A 534 3.29 -22.97 23.43
CA CYS A 534 3.83 -23.13 24.80
C CYS A 534 5.09 -24.00 24.88
N ARG A 535 5.77 -24.23 23.75
CA ARG A 535 6.95 -25.07 23.68
C ARG A 535 8.18 -24.30 24.13
N GLU A 536 9.00 -24.92 24.97
CA GLU A 536 10.31 -24.36 25.35
C GLU A 536 11.23 -24.20 24.14
N ILE A 537 11.93 -23.06 24.08
CA ILE A 537 12.91 -22.79 23.04
C ILE A 537 14.27 -23.36 23.45
N ARG A 538 14.90 -24.10 22.53
CA ARG A 538 16.23 -24.67 22.74
C ARG A 538 17.25 -23.55 22.95
N ARG A 539 18.11 -23.75 23.95
CA ARG A 539 19.22 -22.83 24.25
C ARG A 539 20.40 -23.15 23.33
N ASP A 540 20.76 -22.21 22.45
CA ASP A 540 21.98 -22.27 21.66
C ASP A 540 22.79 -20.97 21.83
N GLY A 541 23.47 -20.85 22.98
CA GLY A 541 24.22 -19.65 23.34
C GLY A 541 23.35 -18.38 23.27
N ARG A 542 23.71 -17.45 22.38
CA ARG A 542 22.98 -16.20 22.12
C ARG A 542 22.29 -16.18 20.77
N ARG A 543 21.85 -17.35 20.30
CA ARG A 543 21.17 -17.48 19.02
C ARG A 543 19.90 -18.30 19.19
N VAL A 544 18.92 -17.96 18.37
CA VAL A 544 17.72 -18.78 18.18
C VAL A 544 17.79 -19.31 16.76
N SER A 545 17.81 -20.63 16.60
CA SER A 545 17.63 -21.25 15.29
C SER A 545 16.22 -20.96 14.78
N VAL A 546 16.10 -20.44 13.56
CA VAL A 546 14.79 -20.16 12.95
C VAL A 546 14.05 -21.47 12.65
N SER A 547 14.78 -22.56 12.34
CA SER A 547 14.16 -23.88 12.15
C SER A 547 13.53 -24.43 13.43
N ASP A 548 14.15 -24.17 14.59
CA ASP A 548 13.58 -24.56 15.89
C ASP A 548 12.40 -23.65 16.28
N ALA A 549 12.55 -22.33 16.14
CA ALA A 549 11.51 -21.35 16.46
C ALA A 549 10.26 -21.53 15.59
N LEU A 550 10.45 -21.76 14.30
CA LEU A 550 9.38 -22.00 13.32
C LEU A 550 9.17 -23.49 13.06
N SER A 551 9.34 -24.34 14.08
CA SER A 551 9.26 -25.79 13.91
C SER A 551 7.84 -26.31 13.66
N ILE A 552 6.82 -25.58 14.12
CA ILE A 552 5.41 -25.96 13.98
C ILE A 552 4.65 -24.91 13.17
N LEU A 553 4.75 -23.64 13.56
CA LEU A 553 4.07 -22.52 12.91
C LEU A 553 5.03 -21.76 11.98
N PRO A 554 4.52 -21.13 10.91
CA PRO A 554 5.35 -20.35 9.98
C PRO A 554 5.83 -19.02 10.56
N PHE A 555 5.46 -18.70 11.80
CA PHE A 555 5.81 -17.50 12.54
C PHE A 555 6.00 -17.85 14.02
N ALA A 556 6.69 -16.99 14.78
CA ALA A 556 6.89 -17.21 16.21
C ALA A 556 6.82 -15.91 17.01
N GLY A 557 6.35 -16.07 18.25
CA GLY A 557 6.40 -15.06 19.30
C GLY A 557 7.00 -15.71 20.53
N ILE A 558 8.29 -15.54 20.77
CA ILE A 558 8.99 -16.15 21.89
C ILE A 558 8.98 -15.17 23.06
N THR A 559 8.67 -15.63 24.26
CA THR A 559 8.53 -14.75 25.44
C THR A 559 9.04 -15.44 26.70
N ASN A 560 9.36 -14.64 27.72
CA ASN A 560 9.66 -15.10 29.08
C ASN A 560 8.52 -14.83 30.08
N LEU A 561 7.33 -14.52 29.58
CA LEU A 561 6.16 -14.08 30.36
C LEU A 561 5.11 -15.15 30.54
#